data_AF-A0A419E9Y4-F1
#
_entry.id   AF-A0A419E9Y4-F1
#
_cell.length_a   1.000
_cell.length_b   1.000
_cell.length_c   1.000
_cell.angle_alpha   90.00
_cell.angle_beta   90.00
_cell.angle_gamma   90.00
#
_symmetry.space_group_name_H-M   'P 1'
#
loop_
_entity.id
_entity.type
_entity.pdbx_description
1 polymer ?
#
loop_
_entity_poly.entity_id
_entity_poly.type
_entity_poly.pdbx_seq_one_letter_code
_entity_poly.pdbx_strand_id
1 'polypeptide(L)'
;MTNKLIAGIAVFLLASCGMMPAPSVEQPTPIPTFTPAASSAQDPAANQIPALGGKQSGDLLVWIFSDPNPPSRGETTLEVLIADLDGKPVSDAAISFDIDMTNMSHGKNVTAAESLGDGRYSGDVHFLMPGPWRVIVGIEHAGQTTTVRFDFMVAW
;
A
#
# COMPACT_ATOMS: atom_id res chain seq x y z
N MET A 1 -68.66 36.61 27.40
CA MET A 1 -67.98 36.52 26.09
C MET A 1 -67.41 35.11 25.95
N THR A 2 -67.83 34.44 24.89
CA THR A 2 -67.55 33.04 24.54
C THR A 2 -66.13 32.88 24.01
N ASN A 3 -65.37 31.86 24.44
CA ASN A 3 -64.71 30.95 23.51
C ASN A 3 -64.22 29.65 24.17
N LYS A 4 -64.56 28.55 23.49
CA LYS A 4 -64.14 27.16 23.74
C LYS A 4 -62.68 26.97 23.29
N LEU A 5 -61.95 26.02 23.90
CA LEU A 5 -61.55 24.77 23.24
C LEU A 5 -60.70 23.88 24.17
N ILE A 6 -61.04 22.59 24.11
CA ILE A 6 -60.43 21.45 24.79
C ILE A 6 -59.23 20.98 23.95
N ALA A 7 -58.12 20.61 24.60
CA ALA A 7 -57.20 19.60 24.08
C ALA A 7 -56.41 18.98 25.24
N GLY A 8 -56.62 17.68 25.46
CA GLY A 8 -55.88 16.89 26.44
C GLY A 8 -54.46 16.58 25.98
N ILE A 9 -53.56 16.32 26.93
CA ILE A 9 -52.24 15.76 26.65
C ILE A 9 -52.01 14.58 27.59
N ALA A 10 -51.72 13.45 26.96
CA ALA A 10 -51.48 12.16 27.55
C ALA A 10 -50.13 12.12 28.29
N VAL A 11 -50.12 11.43 29.42
CA VAL A 11 -48.93 10.96 30.12
C VAL A 11 -48.38 9.77 29.33
N PHE A 12 -47.12 9.84 28.87
CA PHE A 12 -46.38 8.67 28.43
C PHE A 12 -45.03 8.61 29.13
N LEU A 13 -44.81 7.46 29.77
CA LEU A 13 -43.63 7.08 30.53
C LEU A 13 -42.37 7.11 29.66
N LEU A 14 -41.32 7.76 30.15
CA LEU A 14 -39.98 7.63 29.58
C LEU A 14 -39.37 6.30 30.04
N ALA A 15 -39.35 5.33 29.12
CA ALA A 15 -38.54 4.13 29.23
C ALA A 15 -37.06 4.51 29.05
N SER A 16 -36.24 4.21 30.05
CA SER A 16 -34.79 4.32 29.98
C SER A 16 -34.22 3.18 29.12
N CYS A 17 -33.84 3.47 27.87
CA CYS A 17 -32.97 2.58 27.10
C CYS A 17 -31.52 2.77 27.57
N GLY A 18 -30.94 1.70 28.12
CA GLY A 18 -29.51 1.63 28.45
C GLY A 18 -28.64 1.78 27.21
N MET A 19 -27.66 2.67 27.28
CA MET A 19 -26.60 2.84 26.29
C MET A 19 -25.63 1.66 26.42
N MET A 20 -25.55 0.79 25.42
CA MET A 20 -24.48 -0.22 25.34
C MET A 20 -23.20 0.46 24.85
N PRO A 21 -22.02 0.16 25.41
CA PRO A 21 -20.75 0.61 24.84
C PRO A 21 -20.51 -0.07 23.48
N ALA A 22 -20.05 0.73 22.51
CA ALA A 22 -19.67 0.23 21.18
C ALA A 22 -18.49 -0.75 21.30
N PRO A 23 -18.41 -1.79 20.44
CA PRO A 23 -17.26 -2.67 20.39
C PRO A 23 -16.02 -1.87 19.95
N SER A 24 -14.91 -2.04 20.67
CA SER A 24 -13.61 -1.50 20.27
C SER A 24 -13.23 -2.02 18.89
N VAL A 25 -13.10 -1.12 17.93
CA VAL A 25 -12.47 -1.41 16.64
C VAL A 25 -11.00 -1.65 16.94
N GLU A 26 -10.54 -2.90 16.86
CA GLU A 26 -9.10 -3.21 16.86
C GLU A 26 -8.47 -2.52 15.65
N GLN A 27 -7.59 -1.55 15.94
CA GLN A 27 -6.84 -0.82 14.95
C GLN A 27 -5.94 -1.80 14.17
N PRO A 28 -5.90 -1.76 12.83
CA PRO A 28 -5.01 -2.62 12.06
C PRO A 28 -3.56 -2.42 12.52
N THR A 29 -2.86 -3.53 12.78
CA THR A 29 -1.46 -3.51 13.20
C THR A 29 -0.61 -2.76 12.16
N PRO A 30 0.31 -1.88 12.59
CA PRO A 30 1.25 -1.27 11.66
C PRO A 30 2.10 -2.36 11.01
N ILE A 31 2.22 -2.30 9.69
CA ILE A 31 3.14 -3.17 8.92
C ILE A 31 4.55 -2.92 9.47
N PRO A 32 5.35 -3.97 9.77
CA PRO A 32 6.70 -3.79 10.28
C PRO A 32 7.51 -2.93 9.30
N THR A 33 8.16 -1.88 9.81
CA THR A 33 9.12 -1.09 9.04
C THR A 33 10.35 -1.96 8.78
N PHE A 34 10.66 -2.25 7.52
CA PHE A 34 11.90 -2.93 7.20
C PHE A 34 13.08 -2.05 7.55
N THR A 35 13.88 -2.50 8.52
CA THR A 35 15.21 -1.98 8.76
C THR A 35 16.17 -2.91 8.03
N PRO A 36 16.72 -2.55 6.86
CA PRO A 36 17.72 -3.39 6.22
C PRO A 36 18.88 -3.59 7.19
N ALA A 37 19.29 -4.84 7.37
CA ALA A 37 20.46 -5.17 8.16
C ALA A 37 21.66 -4.39 7.60
N ALA A 38 22.28 -3.57 8.44
CA ALA A 38 23.26 -2.57 8.06
C ALA A 38 24.43 -3.16 7.26
N SER A 39 24.45 -2.92 5.94
CA SER A 39 25.68 -2.90 5.17
C SER A 39 26.51 -1.73 5.69
N SER A 40 27.70 -2.04 6.20
CA SER A 40 28.51 -1.16 7.03
C SER A 40 29.27 -0.12 6.20
N ALA A 41 28.57 0.88 5.65
CA ALA A 41 29.11 2.21 5.31
C ALA A 41 28.06 3.05 4.57
N GLN A 42 27.17 3.76 5.27
CA GLN A 42 26.52 4.95 4.72
C GLN A 42 25.81 5.77 5.81
N ASP A 43 25.89 7.08 5.66
CA ASP A 43 25.31 8.14 6.50
C ASP A 43 23.88 7.80 7.01
N PRO A 44 23.59 7.89 8.33
CA PRO A 44 22.28 7.56 8.89
C PRO A 44 21.11 8.40 8.33
N ALA A 45 21.38 9.51 7.63
CA ALA A 45 20.35 10.31 6.95
C ALA A 45 20.09 9.92 5.48
N ALA A 46 20.90 9.06 4.87
CA ALA A 46 20.79 8.69 3.43
C ALA A 46 19.92 7.45 3.16
N ASN A 47 19.49 6.72 4.20
CA ASN A 47 19.00 5.34 4.07
C ASN A 47 17.48 5.15 4.17
N GLN A 48 16.67 6.18 3.95
CA GLN A 48 15.20 6.08 4.11
C GLN A 48 14.47 6.83 2.99
N ILE A 49 14.55 6.36 1.74
CA ILE A 49 13.53 6.72 0.74
C ILE A 49 12.21 6.17 1.28
N PRO A 50 11.17 7.00 1.54
CA PRO A 50 9.90 6.48 2.03
C PRO A 50 9.30 5.50 1.01
N ALA A 51 8.89 4.32 1.48
CA ALA A 51 8.17 3.39 0.61
C ALA A 51 6.85 4.03 0.15
N LEU A 52 6.48 3.83 -1.12
CA LEU A 52 5.15 4.19 -1.61
C LEU A 52 4.08 3.30 -0.97
N GLY A 53 4.47 2.09 -0.53
CA GLY A 53 3.65 1.21 0.27
C GLY A 53 4.36 -0.08 0.66
N GLY A 54 3.80 -0.75 1.67
CA GLY A 54 4.18 -2.11 2.07
C GLY A 54 2.95 -3.01 2.13
N LYS A 55 3.09 -4.29 1.77
CA LYS A 55 2.03 -5.31 1.85
C LYS A 55 2.61 -6.67 2.20
N GLN A 56 1.83 -7.46 2.93
CA GLN A 56 2.06 -8.90 3.05
C GLN A 56 1.26 -9.63 1.96
N SER A 57 1.87 -10.62 1.34
CA SER A 57 1.23 -11.52 0.38
C SER A 57 1.71 -12.95 0.62
N GLY A 58 0.85 -13.75 1.25
CA GLY A 58 1.24 -15.07 1.74
C GLY A 58 2.32 -14.96 2.82
N ASP A 59 3.46 -15.58 2.57
CA ASP A 59 4.66 -15.60 3.40
C ASP A 59 5.67 -14.49 3.04
N LEU A 60 5.35 -13.66 2.03
CA LEU A 60 6.20 -12.56 1.61
C LEU A 60 5.73 -11.24 2.18
N LEU A 61 6.69 -10.43 2.59
CA LEU A 61 6.52 -9.02 2.87
C LEU A 61 7.19 -8.22 1.74
N VAL A 62 6.46 -7.24 1.20
CA VAL A 62 6.84 -6.53 -0.04
C VAL A 62 6.68 -5.03 0.17
N TRP A 63 7.75 -4.27 -0.03
CA TRP A 63 7.74 -2.81 -0.11
C TRP A 63 8.11 -2.36 -1.50
N ILE A 64 7.50 -1.26 -1.95
CA ILE A 64 7.84 -0.62 -3.22
C ILE A 64 8.31 0.81 -2.98
N PHE A 65 9.33 1.20 -3.73
CA PHE A 65 9.96 2.51 -3.74
C PHE A 65 10.03 3.03 -5.18
N SER A 66 10.25 4.32 -5.31
CA SER A 66 10.49 4.96 -6.61
C SER A 66 11.60 6.00 -6.50
N ASP A 67 12.25 6.27 -7.63
CA ASP A 67 13.07 7.45 -7.86
C ASP A 67 12.66 8.07 -9.21
N PRO A 68 12.05 9.27 -9.25
CA PRO A 68 11.81 10.17 -8.12
C PRO A 68 10.76 9.66 -7.12
N ASN A 69 10.77 10.23 -5.90
CA ASN A 69 9.78 9.98 -4.86
C ASN A 69 9.20 11.31 -4.32
N PRO A 70 7.89 11.59 -4.48
CA PRO A 70 6.90 10.76 -5.17
C PRO A 70 7.17 10.68 -6.68
N PRO A 71 6.68 9.62 -7.37
CA PRO A 71 6.89 9.48 -8.80
C PRO A 71 6.22 10.61 -9.58
N SER A 72 6.88 11.06 -10.64
CA SER A 72 6.38 12.07 -11.57
C SER A 72 6.27 11.51 -12.98
N ARG A 73 5.61 12.23 -13.87
CA ARG A 73 5.54 11.87 -15.29
C ARG A 73 6.94 11.69 -15.88
N GLY A 74 7.12 10.64 -16.68
CA GLY A 74 8.38 10.31 -17.34
C GLY A 74 9.01 9.04 -16.79
N GLU A 75 10.33 8.94 -16.94
CA GLU A 75 11.11 7.83 -16.41
C GLU A 75 11.04 7.80 -14.88
N THR A 76 10.87 6.60 -14.33
CA THR A 76 10.91 6.34 -12.89
C THR A 76 11.57 5.00 -12.68
N THR A 77 12.62 4.97 -11.86
CA THR A 77 13.18 3.71 -11.38
C THR A 77 12.29 3.21 -10.25
N LEU A 78 11.69 2.04 -10.42
CA LEU A 78 11.02 1.34 -9.34
C LEU A 78 11.98 0.38 -8.67
N GLU A 79 11.79 0.23 -7.36
CA GLU A 79 12.49 -0.79 -6.60
C GLU A 79 11.50 -1.53 -5.69
N VAL A 80 11.65 -2.85 -5.57
CA VAL A 80 11.00 -3.62 -4.50
C VAL A 80 12.01 -4.16 -3.52
N LEU A 81 11.61 -4.19 -2.25
CA LEU A 81 12.25 -4.99 -1.22
C LEU A 81 11.32 -6.14 -0.85
N ILE A 82 11.82 -7.37 -0.94
CA ILE A 82 11.09 -8.59 -0.61
C ILE A 82 11.81 -9.34 0.49
N ALA A 83 11.02 -9.82 1.43
CA ALA A 83 11.50 -10.66 2.51
C ALA A 83 10.43 -11.66 2.97
N ASP A 84 10.86 -12.67 3.72
CA ASP A 84 9.95 -13.59 4.39
C ASP A 84 9.33 -12.97 5.67
N LEU A 85 8.42 -13.70 6.32
CA LEU A 85 7.78 -13.27 7.57
C LEU A 85 8.75 -13.15 8.76
N ASP A 86 9.94 -13.76 8.69
CA ASP A 86 10.99 -13.64 9.71
C ASP A 86 11.88 -12.41 9.46
N GLY A 87 11.67 -11.68 8.37
CA GLY A 87 12.47 -10.53 8.00
C GLY A 87 13.70 -10.86 7.14
N LYS A 88 13.87 -12.11 6.69
CA LYS A 88 15.03 -12.50 5.87
C LYS A 88 14.80 -12.08 4.42
N PRO A 89 15.81 -11.50 3.76
CA PRO A 89 15.69 -11.07 2.36
C PRO A 89 15.48 -12.25 1.42
N VAL A 90 14.55 -12.11 0.47
CA VAL A 90 14.27 -13.10 -0.58
C VAL A 90 14.97 -12.68 -1.86
N SER A 91 16.13 -13.26 -2.13
CA SER A 91 17.04 -12.82 -3.22
C SER A 91 17.01 -13.72 -4.47
N ASP A 92 16.23 -14.79 -4.45
CA ASP A 92 16.09 -15.80 -5.50
C ASP A 92 14.70 -15.77 -6.15
N ALA A 93 14.14 -14.58 -6.36
CA ALA A 93 12.88 -14.37 -7.07
C ALA A 93 13.09 -13.75 -8.45
N ALA A 94 12.22 -14.08 -9.40
CA ALA A 94 12.10 -13.33 -10.65
C ALA A 94 10.96 -12.32 -10.52
N ILE A 95 11.29 -11.04 -10.70
CA ILE A 95 10.40 -9.91 -10.43
C ILE A 95 10.04 -9.18 -11.73
N SER A 96 8.78 -8.75 -11.82
CA SER A 96 8.31 -7.88 -12.89
C SER A 96 7.39 -6.78 -12.37
N PHE A 97 7.41 -5.64 -13.04
CA PHE A 97 6.52 -4.51 -12.83
C PHE A 97 5.58 -4.37 -14.02
N ASP A 98 4.28 -4.58 -13.83
CA ASP A 98 3.26 -4.22 -14.81
C ASP A 98 2.55 -2.94 -14.35
N ILE A 99 2.62 -1.88 -15.15
CA ILE A 99 2.05 -0.57 -14.80
C ILE A 99 0.75 -0.31 -15.57
N ASP A 100 -0.25 0.23 -14.88
CA ASP A 100 -1.52 0.60 -15.49
C ASP A 100 -2.20 1.74 -14.72
N MET A 101 -3.14 2.45 -15.34
CA MET A 101 -3.93 3.45 -14.63
C MET A 101 -5.11 2.79 -13.89
N THR A 102 -5.44 3.30 -12.70
CA THR A 102 -6.51 2.69 -11.88
C THR A 102 -7.91 2.94 -12.43
N ASN A 103 -8.07 4.00 -13.24
CA ASN A 103 -9.35 4.45 -13.79
C ASN A 103 -9.58 3.98 -15.23
N MET A 104 -8.55 3.53 -15.94
CA MET A 104 -8.61 3.09 -17.33
C MET A 104 -7.40 2.20 -17.64
N SER A 105 -7.63 1.01 -18.20
CA SER A 105 -6.52 0.13 -18.58
C SER A 105 -5.92 0.51 -19.92
N HIS A 106 -4.59 0.52 -19.99
CA HIS A 106 -3.80 0.73 -21.21
C HIS A 106 -3.18 -0.57 -21.76
N GLY A 107 -3.57 -1.73 -21.22
CA GLY A 107 -2.95 -3.01 -21.54
C GLY A 107 -1.70 -3.30 -20.72
N LYS A 108 -0.98 -4.38 -21.08
CA LYS A 108 0.22 -4.82 -20.35
C LYS A 108 1.42 -3.92 -20.66
N ASN A 109 2.02 -3.35 -19.63
CA ASN A 109 3.27 -2.60 -19.70
C ASN A 109 4.25 -3.20 -18.69
N VAL A 110 4.82 -4.35 -19.08
CA VAL A 110 5.63 -5.19 -18.19
C VAL A 110 7.11 -4.89 -18.37
N THR A 111 7.78 -4.60 -17.26
CA THR A 111 9.22 -4.46 -17.16
C THR A 111 9.76 -5.55 -16.24
N ALA A 112 10.78 -6.30 -16.66
CA ALA A 112 11.49 -7.22 -15.77
C ALA A 112 12.42 -6.43 -14.85
N ALA A 113 12.51 -6.80 -13.59
CA ALA A 113 13.42 -6.16 -12.65
C ALA A 113 14.72 -6.97 -12.48
N GLU A 114 15.82 -6.27 -12.36
CA GLU A 114 17.14 -6.84 -12.07
C GLU A 114 17.33 -6.99 -10.57
N SER A 115 17.94 -8.09 -10.13
CA SER A 115 18.29 -8.28 -8.71
C SER A 115 19.47 -7.38 -8.33
N LEU A 116 19.30 -6.64 -7.23
CA LEU A 116 20.34 -5.83 -6.61
C LEU A 116 20.99 -6.53 -5.40
N GLY A 117 20.53 -7.74 -5.06
CA GLY A 117 20.92 -8.45 -3.84
C GLY A 117 20.11 -8.01 -2.61
N ASP A 118 20.26 -8.72 -1.49
CA ASP A 118 19.59 -8.41 -0.21
C ASP A 118 18.06 -8.22 -0.33
N GLY A 119 17.43 -9.01 -1.19
CA GLY A 119 15.98 -8.98 -1.44
C GLY A 119 15.50 -7.77 -2.24
N ARG A 120 16.43 -6.99 -2.81
CA ARG A 120 16.14 -5.80 -3.62
C ARG A 120 16.14 -6.12 -5.11
N TYR A 121 15.17 -5.56 -5.83
CA TYR A 121 15.06 -5.67 -7.27
C TYR A 121 14.61 -4.35 -7.88
N SER A 122 15.23 -3.95 -9.00
CA SER A 122 15.00 -2.65 -9.62
C SER A 122 14.66 -2.76 -11.10
N GLY A 123 13.81 -1.86 -11.59
CA GLY A 123 13.44 -1.78 -13.00
C GLY A 123 12.88 -0.41 -13.35
N ASP A 124 13.23 0.07 -14.53
CA ASP A 124 12.83 1.38 -15.02
C ASP A 124 11.48 1.31 -15.75
N VAL A 125 10.56 2.16 -15.34
CA VAL A 125 9.23 2.28 -15.96
C VAL A 125 9.01 3.71 -16.45
N HIS A 126 8.05 3.88 -17.36
CA HIS A 126 7.71 5.18 -17.90
C HIS A 126 6.23 5.54 -17.66
N PHE A 127 5.97 6.51 -16.80
CA PHE A 127 4.61 7.02 -16.57
C PHE A 127 4.26 8.11 -17.58
N LEU A 128 3.38 7.77 -18.53
CA LEU A 128 3.06 8.62 -19.68
C LEU A 128 2.27 9.89 -19.31
N MET A 129 1.50 9.84 -18.21
CA MET A 129 0.61 10.90 -17.76
C MET A 129 0.55 10.94 -16.22
N PRO A 130 0.35 12.11 -15.61
CA PRO A 130 0.04 12.23 -14.19
C PRO A 130 -1.35 11.65 -13.87
N GLY A 131 -1.56 11.25 -12.62
CA GLY A 131 -2.83 10.71 -12.16
C GLY A 131 -2.67 9.47 -11.29
N PRO A 132 -3.77 8.74 -11.06
CA PRO A 132 -3.73 7.55 -10.21
C PRO A 132 -3.25 6.35 -11.03
N TRP A 133 -2.12 5.78 -10.60
CA TRP A 133 -1.50 4.61 -11.21
C TRP A 133 -1.50 3.43 -10.25
N ARG A 134 -1.39 2.25 -10.85
CA ARG A 134 -1.16 0.98 -10.19
C ARG A 134 0.11 0.35 -10.73
N VAL A 135 0.96 -0.10 -9.82
CA VAL A 135 2.03 -1.06 -10.11
C VAL A 135 1.57 -2.43 -9.63
N ILE A 136 1.65 -3.40 -10.53
CA ILE A 136 1.38 -4.81 -10.28
C ILE A 136 2.74 -5.51 -10.26
N VAL A 137 3.23 -5.82 -9.07
CA VAL A 137 4.47 -6.55 -8.86
C VAL A 137 4.20 -8.04 -9.04
N GLY A 138 4.73 -8.64 -10.10
CA GLY A 138 4.76 -10.09 -10.28
C GLY A 138 5.99 -10.67 -9.60
N ILE A 139 5.79 -11.67 -8.75
CA ILE A 139 6.84 -12.32 -7.97
C ILE A 139 6.79 -13.82 -8.27
N GLU A 140 7.80 -14.34 -8.95
CA GLU A 140 8.01 -15.78 -9.11
C GLU A 140 9.09 -16.23 -8.13
N HIS A 141 8.70 -17.04 -7.15
CA HIS A 141 9.58 -17.53 -6.10
C HIS A 141 9.16 -18.94 -5.68
N ALA A 142 10.12 -19.84 -5.49
CA ALA A 142 9.88 -21.25 -5.13
C ALA A 142 8.85 -21.97 -6.05
N GLY A 143 8.83 -21.64 -7.34
CA GLY A 143 7.90 -22.22 -8.32
C GLY A 143 6.45 -21.72 -8.22
N GLN A 144 6.20 -20.70 -7.39
CA GLN A 144 4.89 -20.07 -7.23
C GLN A 144 4.93 -18.64 -7.77
N THR A 145 3.84 -18.24 -8.42
CA THR A 145 3.64 -16.86 -8.89
C THR A 145 2.67 -16.14 -7.97
N THR A 146 3.13 -15.06 -7.36
CA THR A 146 2.34 -14.15 -6.53
C THR A 146 2.27 -12.78 -7.19
N THR A 147 1.17 -12.06 -6.97
CA THR A 147 1.00 -10.69 -7.47
C THR A 147 0.63 -9.75 -6.34
N VAL A 148 1.34 -8.63 -6.24
CA VAL A 148 1.09 -7.57 -5.25
C VAL A 148 0.81 -6.26 -5.97
N ARG A 149 -0.25 -5.55 -5.57
CA ARG A 149 -0.68 -4.30 -6.20
C ARG A 149 -0.42 -3.11 -5.31
N PHE A 150 0.17 -2.05 -5.86
CA PHE A 150 0.38 -0.78 -5.18
C PHE A 150 -0.25 0.33 -6.02
N ASP A 151 -1.12 1.12 -5.39
CA ASP A 151 -1.81 2.22 -6.04
C ASP A 151 -1.28 3.53 -5.44
N PHE A 152 -0.88 4.48 -6.27
CA PHE A 152 -0.34 5.77 -5.85
C PHE A 152 -0.57 6.85 -6.93
N MET A 153 -0.32 8.10 -6.56
CA MET A 153 -0.41 9.23 -7.48
C MET A 153 0.93 9.47 -8.16
N VAL A 154 0.90 9.66 -9.48
CA VAL A 154 2.01 10.18 -10.27
C VAL A 154 1.78 11.68 -10.50
N ALA A 155 2.79 12.48 -10.16
CA ALA A 155 2.77 13.93 -10.30
C ALA A 155 3.14 14.41 -11.72
N TRP A 156 3.08 15.72 -11.94
CA TRP A 156 3.57 16.38 -13.17
C TRP A 156 5.09 16.41 -13.23
#